data_AF-A0A369UMJ6-F1
#
_entry.id   AF-A0A369UMJ6-F1
#
_cell.length_a   1.000
_cell.length_b   1.000
_cell.length_c   1.000
_cell.angle_alpha   90.00
_cell.angle_beta   90.00
_cell.angle_gamma   90.00
#
_symmetry.space_group_name_H-M   'P 1'
#
loop_
_entity.id
_entity.type
_entity.pdbx_description
1 polymer ?
#
loop_
_entity_poly.entity_id
_entity_poly.type
_entity_poly.pdbx_seq_one_letter_code
_entity_poly.pdbx_strand_id
1 'polypeptide(L)'
;MSIRSSLCMALLLTIVPVIASATDGPKPADSTLAFFRQLNAQPNELARAAYLTDQAAQLSPADRSIAMQLLAGAESELGLYNEAIRDFPLAPHLPDNPKLPIAAEWHVTDAVDTIANLVAKRRIVLINEAHHDAHTRQLTLALLPRLRTLGFTHFAAEALSEEDAALMQRGYPIATSGTEYLHEPLYGEIIRTAIRLGFVIVPYDSTATTVTEREAGQADHLYQKIFAKDSNARVFVHAGYAHIDKAKGRLDHTVPMAMHLQEATGIEPFSIDQTDFRDVDSGNEIDPYHQMIAAFHPQHPTVLLNNADGHAWSIDPKKFDVSVMLPLEVDRSANTDTYKAAWATFGMEGIAVKQVPHAEPRPKWLSLNGQRHPLPIDTALCAKNIPCVIEAHYAAEPDTATAADRYMFIEANTANTLYLFPGHYRLRAWGANGKTLGEKSIEL
;
A
#
# COMPACT_ATOMS: atom_id res chain seq x y z
N MET A 1 29.69 9.31 -9.15
CA MET A 1 28.61 10.32 -9.10
C MET A 1 27.46 9.65 -8.38
N SER A 2 27.23 10.04 -7.12
CA SER A 2 26.21 9.44 -6.25
C SER A 2 24.87 10.07 -6.62
N ILE A 3 23.99 9.29 -7.24
CA ILE A 3 22.64 9.68 -7.61
C ILE A 3 21.81 9.54 -6.34
N ARG A 4 21.51 10.68 -5.70
CA ARG A 4 20.50 10.76 -4.66
C ARG A 4 19.16 10.92 -5.35
N SER A 5 18.36 9.86 -5.37
CA SER A 5 16.93 9.94 -5.59
C SER A 5 16.39 10.93 -4.55
N SER A 6 15.94 12.09 -5.02
CA SER A 6 15.32 13.09 -4.16
C SER A 6 14.01 12.50 -3.66
N LEU A 7 13.90 12.32 -2.35
CA LEU A 7 12.64 12.02 -1.70
C LEU A 7 11.65 13.13 -2.07
N CYS A 8 10.70 12.85 -2.98
CA CYS A 8 9.59 13.75 -3.24
C CYS A 8 8.52 13.49 -2.18
N MET A 9 8.86 13.74 -0.91
CA MET A 9 7.87 13.81 0.16
C MET A 9 7.16 15.16 0.05
N ALA A 10 6.05 15.17 -0.66
CA ALA A 10 5.08 16.26 -0.60
C ALA A 10 3.90 15.82 0.26
N LEU A 11 4.11 15.76 1.58
CA LEU A 11 3.02 15.53 2.52
C LEU A 11 3.11 16.57 3.64
N LEU A 12 2.48 17.73 3.47
CA LEU A 12 2.37 18.75 4.53
C LEU A 12 0.98 19.40 4.53
N LEU A 13 0.25 19.11 5.60
CA LEU A 13 -0.98 19.79 6.02
C LEU A 13 -0.68 21.21 6.54
N THR A 14 -1.66 22.08 6.36
CA THR A 14 -1.68 23.52 6.64
C THR A 14 -1.36 23.90 8.10
N ILE A 15 -0.45 24.87 8.30
CA ILE A 15 -0.13 25.48 9.60
C ILE A 15 -1.02 26.72 9.83
N VAL A 16 -1.74 26.78 10.95
CA VAL A 16 -2.31 28.02 11.50
C VAL A 16 -1.27 28.64 12.46
N PRO A 17 -0.88 29.92 12.33
CA PRO A 17 0.10 30.51 13.23
C PRO A 17 -0.59 30.95 14.53
N VAL A 18 -0.23 30.32 15.65
CA VAL A 18 -0.43 30.91 16.99
C VAL A 18 0.85 31.64 17.36
N ILE A 19 0.72 32.95 17.59
CA ILE A 19 1.81 33.83 18.02
C ILE A 19 2.22 33.42 19.43
N ALA A 20 3.45 32.94 19.60
CA ALA A 20 4.07 32.76 20.92
C ALA A 20 5.52 33.27 20.91
N SER A 21 5.83 33.99 21.99
CA SER A 21 7.06 34.74 22.27
C SER A 21 8.33 33.88 22.33
N ALA A 22 9.44 34.50 21.95
CA ALA A 22 10.75 33.90 21.74
C ALA A 22 11.36 33.23 22.98
N THR A 23 11.80 31.99 22.80
CA THR A 23 12.85 31.33 23.58
C THR A 23 13.93 30.83 22.62
N ASP A 24 15.21 30.94 22.99
CA ASP A 24 16.38 30.57 22.18
C ASP A 24 16.55 29.03 22.08
N GLY A 25 15.65 28.38 21.35
CA GLY A 25 15.82 27.04 20.78
C GLY A 25 15.60 27.09 19.26
N PRO A 26 16.03 26.07 18.49
CA PRO A 26 15.68 25.98 17.07
C PRO A 26 14.15 26.04 16.94
N LYS A 27 13.65 26.82 15.97
CA LYS A 27 12.20 26.99 15.80
C LYS A 27 11.58 25.62 15.49
N PRO A 28 10.32 25.36 15.86
CA PRO A 28 9.66 24.07 15.60
C PRO A 28 9.76 23.60 14.13
N ALA A 29 9.72 24.53 13.17
CA ALA A 29 9.92 24.23 11.76
C ALA A 29 11.35 23.74 11.40
N ASP A 30 12.38 24.21 12.12
CA ASP A 30 13.76 23.80 11.93
C ASP A 30 13.98 22.36 12.43
N SER A 31 13.30 21.96 13.52
CA SER A 31 13.35 20.58 14.02
C SER A 31 12.63 19.59 13.11
N THR A 32 11.47 19.94 12.55
CA THR A 32 10.73 19.08 11.61
C THR A 32 11.50 18.89 10.30
N LEU A 33 12.09 19.95 9.76
CA LEU A 33 12.93 19.85 8.56
C LEU A 33 14.20 19.03 8.81
N ALA A 34 14.81 19.15 10.00
CA ALA A 34 15.96 18.34 10.38
C ALA A 34 15.60 16.85 10.50
N PHE A 35 14.44 16.53 11.07
CA PHE A 35 13.92 15.16 11.15
C PHE A 35 13.79 14.53 9.76
N PHE A 36 13.06 15.16 8.84
CA PHE A 36 12.88 14.61 7.49
C PHE A 36 14.20 14.54 6.71
N ARG A 37 15.12 15.50 6.90
CA ARG A 37 16.44 15.42 6.28
C ARG A 37 17.23 14.20 6.77
N GLN A 38 17.16 13.90 8.06
CA GLN A 38 17.84 12.74 8.65
C GLN A 38 17.14 11.42 8.27
N LEU A 39 15.81 11.41 8.17
CA LEU A 39 15.05 10.29 7.65
C LEU A 39 15.50 9.94 6.22
N ASN A 40 15.60 10.94 5.35
CA ASN A 40 16.02 10.76 3.95
C ASN A 40 17.49 10.37 3.81
N ALA A 41 18.27 10.51 4.88
CA ALA A 41 19.67 10.11 4.91
C ALA A 41 19.85 8.64 5.33
N GLN A 42 18.77 7.95 5.74
CA GLN A 42 18.86 6.55 6.13
C GLN A 42 19.20 5.68 4.91
N PRO A 43 20.16 4.74 5.04
CA PRO A 43 20.72 4.01 3.90
C PRO A 43 19.83 2.89 3.35
N ASN A 44 18.82 2.46 4.10
CA ASN A 44 17.90 1.38 3.74
C ASN A 44 16.66 1.41 4.65
N GLU A 45 15.68 0.58 4.31
CA GLU A 45 14.38 0.42 4.96
C GLU A 45 14.54 0.03 6.43
N LEU A 46 15.49 -0.85 6.76
CA LEU A 46 15.73 -1.28 8.15
C LEU A 46 16.25 -0.12 9.02
N ALA A 47 17.21 0.66 8.53
CA ALA A 47 17.70 1.85 9.22
C ALA A 47 16.62 2.95 9.30
N ARG A 48 15.76 3.05 8.29
CA ARG A 48 14.63 3.98 8.24
C ARG A 48 13.57 3.64 9.30
N ALA A 49 13.16 2.38 9.39
CA ALA A 49 12.25 1.91 10.42
C ALA A 49 12.82 2.18 11.83
N ALA A 50 14.06 1.79 12.08
CA ALA A 50 14.72 2.05 13.37
C ALA A 50 14.76 3.54 13.73
N TYR A 51 15.11 4.41 12.79
CA TYR A 51 15.10 5.86 13.00
C TYR A 51 13.70 6.39 13.33
N LEU A 52 12.68 5.95 12.61
CA LEU A 52 11.29 6.35 12.85
C LEU A 52 10.81 5.91 14.23
N THR A 53 11.07 4.66 14.62
CA THR A 53 10.76 4.13 15.95
C THR A 53 11.42 4.95 17.05
N ASP A 54 12.71 5.27 16.92
CA ASP A 54 13.48 5.98 17.94
C ASP A 54 13.04 7.45 18.10
N GLN A 55 12.64 8.10 16.99
CA GLN A 55 12.33 9.53 16.99
C GLN A 55 10.84 9.83 17.22
N ALA A 56 9.91 8.93 16.86
CA ALA A 56 8.47 9.22 16.85
C ALA A 56 7.93 9.76 18.19
N ALA A 57 8.40 9.21 19.32
CA ALA A 57 7.98 9.66 20.65
C ALA A 57 8.35 11.13 20.93
N GLN A 58 9.39 11.66 20.30
CA GLN A 58 9.94 13.00 20.53
C GLN A 58 9.28 14.07 19.66
N LEU A 59 8.47 13.68 18.68
CA LEU A 59 7.83 14.57 17.73
C LEU A 59 6.55 15.24 18.29
N SER A 60 6.18 16.36 17.67
CA SER A 60 4.86 16.99 17.85
C SER A 60 3.75 16.00 17.45
N PRO A 61 2.50 16.13 17.94
CA PRO A 61 1.42 15.22 17.55
C PRO A 61 1.20 15.13 16.03
N ALA A 62 1.31 16.26 15.31
CA ALA A 62 1.16 16.30 13.86
C ALA A 62 2.32 15.57 13.15
N ASP A 63 3.57 15.88 13.50
CA ASP A 63 4.74 15.25 12.90
C ASP A 63 4.84 13.76 13.28
N ARG A 64 4.43 13.41 14.50
CA ARG A 64 4.35 12.01 14.96
C ARG A 64 3.39 11.21 14.10
N SER A 65 2.23 11.77 13.74
CA SER A 65 1.27 11.09 12.85
C SER A 65 1.92 10.74 11.51
N ILE A 66 2.65 11.70 10.90
CA ILE A 66 3.38 11.48 9.65
C ILE A 66 4.49 10.44 9.85
N ALA A 67 5.27 10.53 10.93
CA ALA A 67 6.32 9.56 11.22
C ALA A 67 5.78 8.13 11.40
N MET A 68 4.63 7.97 12.06
CA MET A 68 3.99 6.66 12.22
C MET A 68 3.46 6.11 10.89
N GLN A 69 2.89 6.96 10.04
CA GLN A 69 2.49 6.55 8.68
C GLN A 69 3.71 6.07 7.87
N LEU A 70 4.83 6.78 7.96
CA LEU A 70 6.07 6.39 7.29
C LEU A 70 6.68 5.12 7.89
N LEU A 71 6.52 4.91 9.20
CA LEU A 71 7.00 3.70 9.89
C LEU A 71 6.22 2.49 9.40
N ALA A 72 4.89 2.57 9.40
CA ALA A 72 4.04 1.50 8.89
C ALA A 72 4.30 1.20 7.40
N GLY A 73 4.60 2.22 6.59
CA GLY A 73 5.09 2.02 5.23
C GLY A 73 6.39 1.21 5.18
N ALA A 74 7.40 1.60 5.98
CA ALA A 74 8.67 0.88 6.06
C ALA A 74 8.51 -0.55 6.59
N GLU A 75 7.62 -0.78 7.56
CA GLU A 75 7.28 -2.11 8.08
C GLU A 75 6.65 -3.00 6.99
N SER A 76 5.70 -2.44 6.23
CA SER A 76 5.08 -3.10 5.08
C SER A 76 6.15 -3.50 4.04
N GLU A 77 7.06 -2.58 3.71
CA GLU A 77 8.19 -2.85 2.82
C GLU A 77 9.15 -3.91 3.36
N LEU A 78 9.29 -4.03 4.68
CA LEU A 78 10.13 -5.03 5.35
C LEU A 78 9.41 -6.38 5.57
N GLY A 79 8.16 -6.51 5.12
CA GLY A 79 7.34 -7.72 5.24
C GLY A 79 6.71 -7.93 6.63
N LEU A 80 6.71 -6.89 7.47
CA LEU A 80 6.08 -6.81 8.79
C LEU A 80 4.63 -6.29 8.66
N TYR A 81 3.80 -7.02 7.91
CA TYR A 81 2.47 -6.53 7.54
C TYR A 81 1.51 -6.36 8.73
N ASN A 82 1.55 -7.27 9.72
CA ASN A 82 0.70 -7.17 10.90
C ASN A 82 1.13 -5.98 11.77
N GLU A 83 2.44 -5.77 11.91
CA GLU A 83 3.00 -4.62 12.60
C GLU A 83 2.58 -3.31 11.92
N ALA A 84 2.65 -3.22 10.59
CA ALA A 84 2.27 -2.03 9.85
C ALA A 84 0.81 -1.61 10.12
N ILE A 85 -0.11 -2.56 10.15
CA ILE A 85 -1.52 -2.28 10.50
C ILE A 85 -1.68 -1.91 11.96
N ARG A 86 -1.05 -2.67 12.87
CA ARG A 86 -1.12 -2.44 14.32
C ARG A 86 -0.57 -1.07 14.71
N ASP A 87 0.55 -0.65 14.12
CA ASP A 87 1.27 0.56 14.51
C ASP A 87 0.71 1.81 13.80
N PHE A 88 0.00 1.62 12.68
CA PHE A 88 -0.81 2.66 12.05
C PHE A 88 -2.21 2.17 11.64
N PRO A 89 -3.13 1.95 12.62
CA PRO A 89 -4.48 1.47 12.37
C PRO A 89 -5.38 2.59 11.82
N LEU A 90 -5.17 2.93 10.54
CA LEU A 90 -5.89 4.00 9.86
C LEU A 90 -7.33 3.56 9.56
N ALA A 91 -8.24 4.00 10.43
CA ALA A 91 -9.66 3.81 10.26
C ALA A 91 -10.17 4.50 8.96
N PRO A 92 -11.05 3.83 8.20
CA PRO A 92 -11.60 4.38 6.98
C PRO A 92 -12.56 5.54 7.26
N HIS A 93 -12.62 6.51 6.34
CA HIS A 93 -13.55 7.64 6.43
C HIS A 93 -14.89 7.28 5.76
N LEU A 94 -15.74 6.58 6.51
CA LEU A 94 -17.06 6.16 6.04
C LEU A 94 -18.09 7.30 6.10
N PRO A 95 -19.13 7.28 5.25
CA PRO A 95 -20.25 8.22 5.37
C PRO A 95 -20.96 8.10 6.72
N ASP A 96 -21.57 9.19 7.18
CA ASP A 96 -22.41 9.18 8.38
C ASP A 96 -23.57 8.19 8.22
N ASN A 97 -23.74 7.29 9.21
CA ASN A 97 -24.77 6.23 9.22
C ASN A 97 -24.79 5.40 7.90
N PRO A 98 -23.71 4.65 7.61
CA PRO A 98 -23.60 3.93 6.36
C PRO A 98 -24.70 2.86 6.25
N LYS A 99 -25.38 2.79 5.11
CA LYS A 99 -26.34 1.71 4.83
C LYS A 99 -25.58 0.47 4.38
N LEU A 100 -25.33 -0.44 5.32
CA LEU A 100 -24.64 -1.69 5.03
C LEU A 100 -25.55 -2.72 4.33
N PRO A 101 -25.02 -3.45 3.33
CA PRO A 101 -25.68 -4.60 2.74
C PRO A 101 -26.08 -5.66 3.77
N ILE A 102 -27.20 -6.33 3.52
CA ILE A 102 -27.65 -7.50 4.29
C ILE A 102 -27.72 -8.73 3.40
N ALA A 103 -27.42 -9.91 3.94
CA ALA A 103 -27.34 -11.16 3.18
C ALA A 103 -28.68 -11.58 2.49
N ALA A 104 -29.81 -11.03 2.93
CA ALA A 104 -31.10 -11.26 2.28
C ALA A 104 -31.24 -10.53 0.92
N GLU A 105 -30.56 -9.39 0.77
CA GLU A 105 -30.67 -8.51 -0.40
C GLU A 105 -29.44 -8.58 -1.32
N TRP A 106 -28.33 -9.11 -0.81
CA TRP A 106 -27.04 -9.10 -1.49
C TRP A 106 -26.37 -10.46 -1.41
N HIS A 107 -25.60 -10.83 -2.43
CA HIS A 107 -24.78 -12.02 -2.44
C HIS A 107 -23.32 -11.70 -2.78
N VAL A 108 -22.42 -12.55 -2.27
CA VAL A 108 -20.97 -12.46 -2.52
C VAL A 108 -20.61 -12.95 -3.92
N THR A 109 -19.67 -12.26 -4.55
CA THR A 109 -19.07 -12.67 -5.82
C THR A 109 -17.56 -12.43 -5.79
N ASP A 110 -16.81 -13.21 -6.57
CA ASP A 110 -15.38 -13.00 -6.76
C ASP A 110 -15.12 -11.60 -7.35
N ALA A 111 -14.27 -10.81 -6.70
CA ALA A 111 -14.04 -9.43 -7.12
C ALA A 111 -13.39 -9.34 -8.51
N VAL A 112 -12.48 -10.27 -8.86
CA VAL A 112 -11.72 -10.22 -10.11
C VAL A 112 -12.65 -10.40 -11.31
N ASP A 113 -13.47 -11.44 -11.30
CA ASP A 113 -14.38 -11.73 -12.41
C ASP A 113 -15.54 -10.72 -12.48
N THR A 114 -16.09 -10.29 -11.33
CA THR A 114 -17.14 -9.27 -11.28
C THR A 114 -16.65 -7.91 -11.80
N ILE A 115 -15.49 -7.43 -11.33
CA ILE A 115 -14.92 -6.16 -11.78
C ILE A 115 -14.58 -6.23 -13.28
N ALA A 116 -13.96 -7.32 -13.75
CA ALA A 116 -13.65 -7.50 -15.16
C ALA A 116 -14.91 -7.34 -16.05
N ASN A 117 -16.06 -7.88 -15.61
CA ASN A 117 -17.33 -7.70 -16.30
C ASN A 117 -17.83 -6.25 -16.27
N LEU A 118 -17.79 -5.60 -15.10
CA LEU A 118 -18.23 -4.20 -14.94
C LEU A 118 -17.41 -3.22 -15.78
N VAL A 119 -16.11 -3.48 -15.93
CA VAL A 119 -15.18 -2.59 -16.66
C VAL A 119 -14.97 -2.97 -18.13
N ALA A 120 -15.64 -4.01 -18.64
CA ALA A 120 -15.43 -4.54 -19.99
C ALA A 120 -15.57 -3.49 -21.10
N LYS A 121 -16.42 -2.47 -20.90
CA LYS A 121 -16.63 -1.35 -21.83
C LYS A 121 -16.04 -0.02 -21.35
N ARG A 122 -15.34 -0.01 -20.21
CA ARG A 122 -14.73 1.20 -19.62
C ARG A 122 -13.32 1.43 -20.17
N ARG A 123 -12.92 2.69 -20.27
CA ARG A 123 -11.62 3.09 -20.81
C ARG A 123 -10.62 3.54 -19.75
N ILE A 124 -11.11 4.08 -18.65
CA ILE A 124 -10.29 4.44 -17.49
C ILE A 124 -10.84 3.63 -16.32
N VAL A 125 -9.99 2.80 -15.72
CA VAL A 125 -10.29 2.08 -14.49
C VAL A 125 -9.24 2.48 -13.47
N LEU A 126 -9.68 2.97 -12.32
CA LEU A 126 -8.82 3.29 -11.20
C LEU A 126 -9.11 2.33 -10.04
N ILE A 127 -8.05 1.87 -9.39
CA ILE A 127 -8.13 1.12 -8.15
C ILE A 127 -7.24 1.81 -7.11
N ASN A 128 -7.75 1.95 -5.90
CA ASN A 128 -6.96 2.54 -4.83
C ASN A 128 -6.16 1.50 -4.03
N GLU A 129 -5.14 1.95 -3.33
CA GLU A 129 -4.35 1.15 -2.40
C GLU A 129 -4.09 1.92 -1.11
N ALA A 130 -3.75 1.20 -0.06
CA ALA A 130 -3.29 1.78 1.20
C ALA A 130 -1.79 1.53 1.33
N HIS A 131 -0.98 2.60 1.36
CA HIS A 131 0.48 2.49 1.27
C HIS A 131 1.14 1.63 2.35
N HIS A 132 0.52 1.53 3.53
CA HIS A 132 0.98 0.69 4.65
C HIS A 132 0.39 -0.73 4.63
N ASP A 133 -0.60 -0.99 3.80
CA ASP A 133 -1.40 -2.21 3.78
C ASP A 133 -1.34 -2.88 2.40
N ALA A 134 -0.34 -3.75 2.25
CA ALA A 134 -0.11 -4.50 1.02
C ALA A 134 -1.21 -5.53 0.71
N HIS A 135 -2.16 -5.80 1.61
CA HIS A 135 -3.31 -6.65 1.32
C HIS A 135 -4.14 -6.07 0.17
N THR A 136 -4.25 -4.74 0.10
CA THR A 136 -4.90 -4.03 -1.01
C THR A 136 -4.21 -4.28 -2.37
N ARG A 137 -2.97 -4.78 -2.41
CA ARG A 137 -2.25 -5.03 -3.67
C ARG A 137 -2.63 -6.37 -4.31
N GLN A 138 -3.21 -7.31 -3.54
CA GLN A 138 -3.64 -8.62 -4.05
C GLN A 138 -4.62 -8.49 -5.22
N LEU A 139 -5.65 -7.65 -5.07
CA LEU A 139 -6.67 -7.50 -6.12
C LEU A 139 -6.09 -6.81 -7.36
N THR A 140 -5.24 -5.80 -7.20
CA THR A 140 -4.57 -5.15 -8.34
C THR A 140 -3.79 -6.17 -9.16
N LEU A 141 -2.97 -7.00 -8.50
CA LEU A 141 -2.19 -8.05 -9.15
C LEU A 141 -3.09 -9.04 -9.90
N ALA A 142 -4.19 -9.48 -9.28
CA ALA A 142 -5.11 -10.43 -9.89
C ALA A 142 -5.93 -9.86 -11.07
N LEU A 143 -6.19 -8.55 -11.08
CA LEU A 143 -6.92 -7.87 -12.14
C LEU A 143 -6.08 -7.68 -13.43
N LEU A 144 -4.76 -7.52 -13.32
CA LEU A 144 -3.87 -7.29 -14.47
C LEU A 144 -4.11 -8.23 -15.68
N PRO A 145 -4.10 -9.57 -15.54
CA PRO A 145 -4.32 -10.47 -16.68
C PRO A 145 -5.74 -10.37 -17.26
N ARG A 146 -6.76 -10.13 -16.42
CA ARG A 146 -8.15 -9.96 -16.87
C ARG A 146 -8.28 -8.68 -17.69
N LEU A 147 -7.79 -7.56 -17.17
CA LEU A 147 -7.87 -6.26 -17.85
C LEU A 147 -7.04 -6.27 -19.14
N ARG A 148 -5.87 -6.95 -19.14
CA ARG A 148 -5.10 -7.12 -20.38
C ARG A 148 -5.93 -7.81 -21.47
N THR A 149 -6.63 -8.90 -21.11
CA THR A 149 -7.49 -9.67 -22.02
C THR A 149 -8.66 -8.83 -22.55
N LEU A 150 -9.17 -7.91 -21.74
CA LEU A 150 -10.21 -6.95 -22.15
C LEU A 150 -9.68 -5.82 -23.06
N GLY A 151 -8.37 -5.78 -23.34
CA GLY A 151 -7.78 -4.79 -24.22
C GLY A 151 -7.31 -3.51 -23.52
N PHE A 152 -7.14 -3.54 -22.19
CA PHE A 152 -6.35 -2.50 -21.53
C PHE A 152 -4.89 -2.61 -22.00
N THR A 153 -4.32 -1.49 -22.42
CA THR A 153 -2.97 -1.43 -23.03
C THR A 153 -1.97 -0.71 -22.14
N HIS A 154 -2.44 0.17 -21.27
CA HIS A 154 -1.59 0.93 -20.34
C HIS A 154 -1.87 0.51 -18.90
N PHE A 155 -0.81 0.39 -18.11
CA PHE A 155 -0.88 0.30 -16.66
C PHE A 155 -0.12 1.49 -16.08
N ALA A 156 -0.84 2.35 -15.37
CA ALA A 156 -0.25 3.50 -14.70
C ALA A 156 -0.20 3.23 -13.20
N ALA A 157 0.95 3.43 -12.58
CA ALA A 157 1.13 3.20 -11.15
C ALA A 157 1.76 4.42 -10.49
N GLU A 158 1.24 4.77 -9.31
CA GLU A 158 1.88 5.75 -8.44
C GLU A 158 3.30 5.29 -8.05
N ALA A 159 4.09 6.15 -7.42
CA ALA A 159 5.46 5.87 -7.00
C ALA A 159 6.49 5.69 -8.11
N LEU A 160 6.11 5.28 -9.33
CA LEU A 160 7.06 5.09 -10.44
C LEU A 160 7.71 6.41 -10.86
N SER A 161 9.04 6.38 -11.02
CA SER A 161 9.82 7.50 -11.54
C SER A 161 9.89 7.48 -13.06
N GLU A 162 9.90 8.67 -13.67
CA GLU A 162 10.19 8.83 -15.10
C GLU A 162 11.66 8.56 -15.46
N GLU A 163 12.54 8.56 -14.47
CA GLU A 163 13.99 8.48 -14.68
C GLU A 163 14.47 7.06 -14.98
N ASP A 164 13.69 6.02 -14.67
CA ASP A 164 14.05 4.62 -14.95
C ASP A 164 13.64 4.18 -16.36
N ALA A 165 14.31 4.75 -17.36
CA ALA A 165 14.11 4.41 -18.77
C ALA A 165 14.37 2.92 -19.09
N ALA A 166 15.09 2.20 -18.22
CA ALA A 166 15.43 0.78 -18.41
C ALA A 166 14.39 -0.18 -17.83
N LEU A 167 13.38 0.29 -17.08
CA LEU A 167 12.39 -0.55 -16.40
C LEU A 167 11.75 -1.59 -17.33
N MET A 168 11.21 -1.14 -18.47
CA MET A 168 10.55 -2.01 -19.44
C MET A 168 11.48 -3.06 -20.04
N GLN A 169 12.72 -2.68 -20.35
CA GLN A 169 13.71 -3.60 -20.93
C GLN A 169 14.19 -4.62 -19.90
N ARG A 170 14.39 -4.18 -18.66
CA ARG A 170 14.89 -4.99 -17.56
C ARG A 170 13.83 -5.96 -17.03
N GLY A 171 12.56 -5.55 -17.05
CA GLY A 171 11.42 -6.40 -16.69
C GLY A 171 11.03 -6.39 -15.20
N TYR A 172 11.77 -5.67 -14.35
CA TYR A 172 11.53 -5.61 -12.92
C TYR A 172 11.97 -4.26 -12.31
N PRO A 173 11.30 -3.80 -11.24
CA PRO A 173 11.71 -2.61 -10.52
C PRO A 173 12.98 -2.85 -9.68
N ILE A 174 13.75 -1.80 -9.52
CA ILE A 174 14.91 -1.70 -8.64
C ILE A 174 14.68 -0.56 -7.63
N ALA A 175 15.56 -0.43 -6.64
CA ALA A 175 15.45 0.59 -5.60
C ALA A 175 15.25 2.04 -6.12
N THR A 176 15.75 2.36 -7.32
CA THR A 176 15.63 3.68 -7.95
C THR A 176 14.54 3.78 -9.03
N SER A 177 13.70 2.75 -9.19
CA SER A 177 12.58 2.77 -10.14
C SER A 177 11.46 3.73 -9.74
N GLY A 178 11.50 4.27 -8.53
CA GLY A 178 10.45 5.12 -7.97
C GLY A 178 10.68 5.39 -6.49
N THR A 179 9.59 5.70 -5.77
CA THR A 179 9.60 5.84 -4.31
C THR A 179 9.70 4.48 -3.62
N GLU A 180 9.86 4.52 -2.30
CA GLU A 180 9.99 3.36 -1.42
C GLU A 180 8.78 2.42 -1.47
N TYR A 181 7.61 2.87 -1.94
CA TYR A 181 6.43 2.01 -2.08
C TYR A 181 6.70 0.80 -3.00
N LEU A 182 7.59 0.96 -3.99
CA LEU A 182 8.01 -0.10 -4.90
C LEU A 182 8.96 -1.12 -4.26
N HIS A 183 9.46 -0.88 -3.04
CA HIS A 183 10.34 -1.81 -2.32
C HIS A 183 9.55 -2.93 -1.64
N GLU A 184 8.23 -2.77 -1.51
CA GLU A 184 7.32 -3.81 -1.03
C GLU A 184 7.14 -4.92 -2.10
N PRO A 185 7.24 -6.21 -1.70
CA PRO A 185 7.22 -7.34 -2.63
C PRO A 185 6.05 -7.42 -3.61
N LEU A 186 4.81 -7.26 -3.17
CA LEU A 186 3.65 -7.38 -4.06
C LEU A 186 3.55 -6.21 -5.04
N TYR A 187 3.95 -5.00 -4.67
CA TYR A 187 4.06 -3.91 -5.63
C TYR A 187 5.12 -4.25 -6.69
N GLY A 188 6.27 -4.76 -6.27
CA GLY A 188 7.29 -5.25 -7.20
C GLY A 188 6.73 -6.28 -8.20
N GLU A 189 5.92 -7.21 -7.71
CA GLU A 189 5.27 -8.23 -8.54
C GLU A 189 4.18 -7.67 -9.47
N ILE A 190 3.41 -6.66 -9.04
CA ILE A 190 2.47 -5.92 -9.90
C ILE A 190 3.20 -5.36 -11.13
N ILE A 191 4.35 -4.70 -10.91
CA ILE A 191 5.13 -4.13 -12.01
C ILE A 191 5.70 -5.23 -12.93
N ARG A 192 6.30 -6.29 -12.36
CA ARG A 192 6.80 -7.44 -13.14
C ARG A 192 5.70 -8.06 -14.00
N THR A 193 4.54 -8.31 -13.40
CA THR A 193 3.41 -8.93 -14.07
C THR A 193 2.83 -8.02 -15.15
N ALA A 194 2.70 -6.71 -14.90
CA ALA A 194 2.24 -5.77 -15.91
C ALA A 194 3.18 -5.73 -17.13
N ILE A 195 4.51 -5.69 -16.92
CA ILE A 195 5.49 -5.75 -18.01
C ILE A 195 5.39 -7.07 -18.77
N ARG A 196 5.35 -8.20 -18.05
CA ARG A 196 5.24 -9.55 -18.65
C ARG A 196 3.98 -9.73 -19.51
N LEU A 197 2.87 -9.11 -19.11
CA LEU A 197 1.61 -9.11 -19.85
C LEU A 197 1.61 -8.14 -21.05
N GLY A 198 2.68 -7.36 -21.22
CA GLY A 198 2.85 -6.42 -22.32
C GLY A 198 2.01 -5.15 -22.17
N PHE A 199 1.78 -4.69 -20.93
CA PHE A 199 1.30 -3.34 -20.71
C PHE A 199 2.40 -2.32 -21.01
N VAL A 200 2.00 -1.14 -21.49
CA VAL A 200 2.83 0.05 -21.42
C VAL A 200 2.76 0.59 -20.00
N ILE A 201 3.88 0.60 -19.29
CA ILE A 201 3.97 1.15 -17.94
C ILE A 201 4.06 2.66 -18.00
N VAL A 202 3.21 3.34 -17.22
CA VAL A 202 3.11 4.81 -17.21
C VAL A 202 3.40 5.34 -15.80
N PRO A 203 4.60 5.88 -15.52
CA PRO A 203 4.82 6.71 -14.35
C PRO A 203 3.97 7.98 -14.49
N TYR A 204 3.14 8.31 -13.50
CA TYR A 204 2.28 9.48 -13.56
C TYR A 204 2.40 10.41 -12.36
N ASP A 205 3.21 10.04 -11.35
CA ASP A 205 3.33 10.85 -10.14
C ASP A 205 3.84 12.27 -10.45
N SER A 206 3.48 13.23 -9.60
CA SER A 206 3.84 14.64 -9.75
C SER A 206 4.83 15.04 -8.66
N THR A 207 5.82 15.85 -9.02
CA THR A 207 6.78 16.42 -8.07
C THR A 207 6.25 17.66 -7.34
N ALA A 208 4.97 17.99 -7.54
CA ALA A 208 4.32 19.13 -6.89
C ALA A 208 4.30 18.97 -5.36
N THR A 209 4.41 20.09 -4.66
CA THR A 209 4.54 20.11 -3.18
C THR A 209 3.21 20.27 -2.45
N THR A 210 2.16 20.70 -3.14
CA THR A 210 0.81 20.83 -2.58
C THR A 210 -0.10 19.73 -3.09
N VAL A 211 -1.06 19.28 -2.27
CA VAL A 211 -2.02 18.23 -2.64
C VAL A 211 -2.81 18.65 -3.90
N THR A 212 -3.28 19.89 -3.96
CA THR A 212 -4.03 20.42 -5.12
C THR A 212 -3.24 20.37 -6.41
N GLU A 213 -1.99 20.84 -6.41
CA GLU A 213 -1.15 20.81 -7.61
C GLU A 213 -0.74 19.37 -7.96
N ARG A 214 -0.62 18.50 -6.96
CA ARG A 214 -0.34 17.07 -7.16
C ARG A 214 -1.49 16.37 -7.86
N GLU A 215 -2.73 16.53 -7.40
CA GLU A 215 -3.92 15.92 -8.05
C GLU A 215 -4.04 16.34 -9.52
N ALA A 216 -3.87 17.64 -9.80
CA ALA A 216 -3.93 18.18 -11.14
C ALA A 216 -2.76 17.70 -12.01
N GLY A 217 -1.54 17.70 -11.47
CA GLY A 217 -0.34 17.27 -12.19
C GLY A 217 -0.35 15.78 -12.52
N GLN A 218 -0.81 14.93 -11.61
CA GLN A 218 -0.98 13.50 -11.84
C GLN A 218 -1.99 13.23 -12.98
N ALA A 219 -3.12 13.95 -12.99
CA ALA A 219 -4.11 13.85 -14.06
C ALA A 219 -3.57 14.36 -15.41
N ASP A 220 -2.83 15.47 -15.43
CA ASP A 220 -2.18 15.97 -16.65
C ASP A 220 -1.15 14.97 -17.19
N HIS A 221 -0.31 14.38 -16.34
CA HIS A 221 0.64 13.35 -16.75
C HIS A 221 -0.06 12.15 -17.41
N LEU A 222 -1.16 11.65 -16.82
CA LEU A 222 -1.97 10.59 -17.43
C LEU A 222 -2.53 11.00 -18.79
N TYR A 223 -3.06 12.22 -18.90
CA TYR A 223 -3.59 12.75 -20.16
C TYR A 223 -2.51 12.87 -21.23
N GLN A 224 -1.40 13.57 -20.96
CA GLN A 224 -0.34 13.83 -21.94
C GLN A 224 0.35 12.55 -22.40
N LYS A 225 0.55 11.59 -21.49
CA LYS A 225 1.30 10.37 -21.80
C LYS A 225 0.46 9.34 -22.53
N ILE A 226 -0.86 9.34 -22.32
CA ILE A 226 -1.79 8.33 -22.85
C ILE A 226 -2.76 8.97 -23.84
N PHE A 227 -3.69 9.79 -23.38
CA PHE A 227 -4.87 10.21 -24.13
C PHE A 227 -4.61 11.28 -25.19
N ALA A 228 -3.60 12.13 -24.99
CA ALA A 228 -3.15 13.08 -26.00
C ALA A 228 -2.54 12.38 -27.22
N LYS A 229 -2.02 11.16 -27.05
CA LYS A 229 -1.42 10.33 -28.12
C LYS A 229 -2.40 9.35 -28.72
N ASP A 230 -3.22 8.74 -27.87
CA ASP A 230 -4.27 7.80 -28.25
C ASP A 230 -5.54 8.08 -27.45
N SER A 231 -6.42 8.87 -28.06
CA SER A 231 -7.71 9.20 -27.47
C SER A 231 -8.67 8.02 -27.40
N ASN A 232 -8.29 6.80 -27.84
CA ASN A 232 -9.02 5.54 -27.69
C ASN A 232 -8.37 4.54 -26.71
N ALA A 233 -7.22 4.90 -26.11
CA ALA A 233 -6.51 4.04 -25.17
C ALA A 233 -7.40 3.59 -23.99
N ARG A 234 -7.05 2.43 -23.45
CA ARG A 234 -7.63 1.86 -22.23
C ARG A 234 -6.54 1.71 -21.17
N VAL A 235 -6.73 2.34 -20.01
CA VAL A 235 -5.75 2.41 -18.91
C VAL A 235 -6.31 1.84 -17.63
N PHE A 236 -5.49 1.05 -16.94
CA PHE A 236 -5.69 0.65 -15.56
C PHE A 236 -4.73 1.45 -14.68
N VAL A 237 -5.26 2.21 -13.72
CA VAL A 237 -4.51 3.11 -12.86
C VAL A 237 -4.54 2.58 -11.42
N HIS A 238 -3.38 2.41 -10.81
CA HIS A 238 -3.21 2.05 -9.41
C HIS A 238 -2.69 3.26 -8.63
N ALA A 239 -3.45 3.72 -7.64
CA ALA A 239 -3.23 4.98 -6.93
C ALA A 239 -3.48 4.85 -5.42
N GLY A 240 -2.91 5.73 -4.61
CA GLY A 240 -3.15 5.81 -3.18
C GLY A 240 -4.53 6.38 -2.84
N TYR A 241 -5.24 5.72 -1.92
CA TYR A 241 -6.44 6.24 -1.26
C TYR A 241 -7.42 7.02 -2.15
N ALA A 242 -7.45 8.35 -1.97
CA ALA A 242 -8.50 9.22 -2.44
C ALA A 242 -8.23 9.84 -3.81
N HIS A 243 -7.08 9.55 -4.43
CA HIS A 243 -6.79 10.01 -5.80
C HIS A 243 -7.84 9.53 -6.80
N ILE A 244 -8.49 8.40 -6.52
CA ILE A 244 -9.50 7.80 -7.37
C ILE A 244 -10.92 8.36 -7.16
N ASP A 245 -11.12 9.20 -6.14
CA ASP A 245 -12.44 9.68 -5.75
C ASP A 245 -13.11 10.48 -6.87
N LYS A 246 -14.38 10.17 -7.16
CA LYS A 246 -15.20 10.94 -8.13
C LYS A 246 -15.91 12.15 -7.50
N ALA A 247 -15.65 12.42 -6.22
CA ALA A 247 -16.18 13.58 -5.50
C ALA A 247 -15.20 14.07 -4.43
N LYS A 248 -15.27 15.36 -4.10
CA LYS A 248 -14.50 15.95 -2.99
C LYS A 248 -14.91 15.36 -1.64
N GLY A 249 -14.02 15.46 -0.65
CA GLY A 249 -14.31 15.13 0.74
C GLY A 249 -13.14 14.47 1.46
N ARG A 250 -12.58 13.38 0.92
CA ARG A 250 -11.46 12.66 1.57
C ARG A 250 -10.12 13.43 1.49
N LEU A 251 -9.98 14.33 0.52
CA LEU A 251 -8.85 15.26 0.38
C LEU A 251 -9.25 16.70 0.76
N ASP A 252 -10.11 16.83 1.77
CA ASP A 252 -10.74 18.09 2.19
C ASP A 252 -11.44 18.79 1.00
N HIS A 253 -11.05 20.03 0.70
CA HIS A 253 -11.60 20.84 -0.38
C HIS A 253 -10.92 20.60 -1.75
N THR A 254 -9.90 19.74 -1.78
CA THR A 254 -9.12 19.44 -2.98
C THR A 254 -9.96 18.64 -3.98
N VAL A 255 -9.77 18.93 -5.27
CA VAL A 255 -10.35 18.15 -6.37
C VAL A 255 -9.46 16.92 -6.58
N PRO A 256 -9.97 15.68 -6.45
CA PRO A 256 -9.17 14.48 -6.68
C PRO A 256 -8.69 14.32 -8.13
N MET A 257 -7.59 13.59 -8.32
CA MET A 257 -7.00 13.27 -9.61
C MET A 257 -8.03 12.69 -10.59
N ALA A 258 -8.90 11.77 -10.15
CA ALA A 258 -9.92 11.17 -11.02
C ALA A 258 -10.88 12.21 -11.63
N MET A 259 -11.26 13.24 -10.86
CA MET A 259 -12.11 14.31 -11.36
C MET A 259 -11.37 15.18 -12.39
N HIS A 260 -10.11 15.53 -12.12
CA HIS A 260 -9.27 16.25 -13.09
C HIS A 260 -9.06 15.46 -14.38
N LEU A 261 -8.86 14.14 -14.26
CA LEU A 261 -8.68 13.27 -15.41
C LEU A 261 -9.97 13.14 -16.24
N GLN A 262 -11.13 13.07 -15.58
CA GLN A 262 -12.42 13.09 -16.25
C GLN A 262 -12.62 14.40 -17.03
N GLU A 263 -12.29 15.54 -16.43
CA GLU A 263 -12.38 16.85 -17.10
C GLU A 263 -11.46 16.93 -18.32
N ALA A 264 -10.20 16.49 -18.18
CA ALA A 264 -9.20 16.53 -19.25
C ALA A 264 -9.53 15.60 -20.43
N THR A 265 -10.12 14.42 -20.16
CA THR A 265 -10.37 13.39 -21.18
C THR A 265 -11.80 13.39 -21.72
N GLY A 266 -12.77 13.94 -20.97
CA GLY A 266 -14.20 13.77 -21.22
C GLY A 266 -14.70 12.33 -20.99
N ILE A 267 -13.90 11.46 -20.39
CA ILE A 267 -14.22 10.05 -20.14
C ILE A 267 -14.50 9.88 -18.64
N GLU A 268 -15.69 9.38 -18.30
CA GLU A 268 -16.01 9.01 -16.93
C GLU A 268 -15.14 7.81 -16.48
N PRO A 269 -14.33 7.98 -15.43
CA PRO A 269 -13.55 6.88 -14.89
C PRO A 269 -14.40 5.92 -14.06
N PHE A 270 -14.01 4.64 -14.05
CA PHE A 270 -14.57 3.64 -13.15
C PHE A 270 -13.64 3.46 -11.94
N SER A 271 -14.10 3.82 -10.74
CA SER A 271 -13.30 3.83 -9.51
C SER A 271 -13.66 2.64 -8.61
N ILE A 272 -12.65 1.86 -8.24
CA ILE A 272 -12.72 0.68 -7.38
C ILE A 272 -12.09 1.02 -6.03
N ASP A 273 -12.89 1.09 -4.97
CA ASP A 273 -12.38 1.20 -3.62
C ASP A 273 -12.13 -0.17 -3.01
N GLN A 274 -10.95 -0.36 -2.44
CA GLN A 274 -10.57 -1.50 -1.62
C GLN A 274 -9.88 -1.06 -0.31
N THR A 275 -9.97 0.24 0.03
CA THR A 275 -9.35 0.80 1.24
C THR A 275 -10.33 0.94 2.38
N ASP A 276 -11.64 1.04 2.13
CA ASP A 276 -12.61 1.33 3.18
C ASP A 276 -13.12 0.08 3.92
N PHE A 277 -13.10 -1.11 3.30
CA PHE A 277 -13.56 -2.38 3.90
C PHE A 277 -12.43 -3.41 3.98
N ARG A 278 -11.51 -3.18 4.91
CA ARG A 278 -10.38 -4.03 5.27
C ARG A 278 -10.20 -4.08 6.79
N ASP A 279 -9.49 -5.07 7.31
CA ASP A 279 -9.12 -5.09 8.72
C ASP A 279 -8.07 -4.00 8.96
N VAL A 280 -8.32 -3.15 9.94
CA VAL A 280 -7.40 -2.06 10.32
C VAL A 280 -6.92 -2.22 11.74
N ASP A 281 -7.06 -3.42 12.30
CA ASP A 281 -6.78 -3.73 13.70
C ASP A 281 -7.40 -2.73 14.68
N SER A 282 -8.63 -2.30 14.40
CA SER A 282 -9.34 -1.27 15.18
C SER A 282 -9.62 -1.69 16.62
N GLY A 283 -9.58 -2.99 16.93
CA GLY A 283 -10.08 -3.55 18.19
C GLY A 283 -11.60 -3.45 18.36
N ASN A 284 -12.33 -2.90 17.37
CA ASN A 284 -13.77 -2.67 17.43
C ASN A 284 -14.54 -3.70 16.59
N GLU A 285 -14.90 -4.82 17.21
CA GLU A 285 -15.62 -5.92 16.54
C GLU A 285 -17.06 -5.57 16.10
N ILE A 286 -17.57 -4.38 16.46
CA ILE A 286 -18.89 -3.90 16.02
C ILE A 286 -18.81 -2.82 14.94
N ASP A 287 -17.62 -2.52 14.42
CA ASP A 287 -17.47 -1.57 13.31
C ASP A 287 -18.13 -2.10 12.01
N PRO A 288 -18.40 -1.21 11.03
CA PRO A 288 -19.03 -1.62 9.78
C PRO A 288 -18.32 -2.74 9.03
N TYR A 289 -16.99 -2.80 9.08
CA TYR A 289 -16.21 -3.84 8.43
C TYR A 289 -16.48 -5.21 9.07
N HIS A 290 -16.37 -5.32 10.40
CA HIS A 290 -16.62 -6.58 11.11
C HIS A 290 -18.07 -7.05 10.98
N GLN A 291 -19.04 -6.13 10.94
CA GLN A 291 -20.44 -6.47 10.62
C GLN A 291 -20.58 -7.12 9.24
N MET A 292 -19.88 -6.58 8.23
CA MET A 292 -19.89 -7.13 6.87
C MET A 292 -19.18 -8.49 6.80
N ILE A 293 -18.04 -8.65 7.48
CA ILE A 293 -17.35 -9.94 7.58
C ILE A 293 -18.25 -11.01 8.23
N ALA A 294 -18.95 -10.66 9.31
CA ALA A 294 -19.87 -11.56 10.00
C ALA A 294 -21.09 -11.92 9.16
N ALA A 295 -21.56 -11.02 8.29
CA ALA A 295 -22.73 -11.25 7.44
C ALA A 295 -22.40 -12.09 6.19
N PHE A 296 -21.20 -11.96 5.63
CA PHE A 296 -20.88 -12.46 4.30
C PHE A 296 -19.70 -13.45 4.24
N HIS A 297 -18.86 -13.52 5.27
CA HIS A 297 -17.74 -14.46 5.40
C HIS A 297 -16.81 -14.55 4.17
N PRO A 298 -16.29 -13.43 3.63
CA PRO A 298 -15.43 -13.45 2.46
C PRO A 298 -14.15 -14.24 2.74
N GLN A 299 -13.73 -15.06 1.78
CA GLN A 299 -12.46 -15.80 1.84
C GLN A 299 -11.37 -15.15 0.98
N HIS A 300 -11.77 -14.29 0.05
CA HIS A 300 -10.95 -13.61 -0.94
C HIS A 300 -11.51 -12.18 -1.16
N PRO A 301 -10.79 -11.27 -1.85
CA PRO A 301 -11.36 -9.99 -2.26
C PRO A 301 -12.73 -10.19 -2.92
N THR A 302 -13.76 -9.57 -2.34
CA THR A 302 -15.16 -9.87 -2.66
C THR A 302 -15.92 -8.59 -3.01
N VAL A 303 -16.77 -8.69 -4.04
CA VAL A 303 -17.76 -7.68 -4.39
C VAL A 303 -19.15 -8.22 -4.09
N LEU A 304 -20.04 -7.36 -3.59
CA LEU A 304 -21.44 -7.71 -3.37
C LEU A 304 -22.30 -7.24 -4.54
N LEU A 305 -23.17 -8.12 -5.03
CA LEU A 305 -24.17 -7.79 -6.03
C LEU A 305 -25.57 -7.86 -5.43
N ASN A 306 -26.41 -6.89 -5.79
CA ASN A 306 -27.79 -6.85 -5.34
C ASN A 306 -28.60 -7.96 -6.03
N ASN A 307 -29.40 -8.70 -5.25
CA ASN A 307 -30.18 -9.84 -5.75
C ASN A 307 -31.29 -9.43 -6.74
N ALA A 308 -31.78 -8.19 -6.67
CA ALA A 308 -32.92 -7.75 -7.47
C ALA A 308 -32.52 -7.31 -8.88
N ASP A 309 -31.37 -6.65 -9.05
CA ASP A 309 -30.97 -6.02 -10.31
C ASP A 309 -29.50 -6.27 -10.70
N GLY A 310 -28.72 -6.96 -9.85
CA GLY A 310 -27.32 -7.29 -10.11
C GLY A 310 -26.35 -6.12 -10.02
N HIS A 311 -26.75 -4.95 -9.51
CA HIS A 311 -25.81 -3.84 -9.37
C HIS A 311 -24.77 -4.12 -8.27
N ALA A 312 -23.54 -3.65 -8.49
CA ALA A 312 -22.47 -3.77 -7.51
C ALA A 312 -22.64 -2.76 -6.37
N TRP A 313 -22.35 -3.21 -5.16
CA TRP A 313 -22.38 -2.35 -3.99
C TRP A 313 -21.20 -1.38 -3.97
N SER A 314 -21.45 -0.17 -3.47
CA SER A 314 -20.45 0.84 -3.14
C SER A 314 -20.87 1.51 -1.83
N ILE A 315 -19.91 1.71 -0.92
CA ILE A 315 -20.15 2.40 0.36
C ILE A 315 -20.50 3.87 0.14
N ASP A 316 -19.89 4.50 -0.87
CA ASP A 316 -20.15 5.88 -1.27
C ASP A 316 -20.22 5.95 -2.80
N PRO A 317 -21.41 5.72 -3.38
CA PRO A 317 -21.63 5.74 -4.83
C PRO A 317 -21.30 7.09 -5.50
N LYS A 318 -21.13 8.17 -4.72
CA LYS A 318 -20.68 9.47 -5.26
C LYS A 318 -19.18 9.48 -5.51
N LYS A 319 -18.40 8.69 -4.79
CA LYS A 319 -16.94 8.62 -4.89
C LYS A 319 -16.46 7.42 -5.71
N PHE A 320 -17.10 6.27 -5.56
CA PHE A 320 -16.64 5.01 -6.16
C PHE A 320 -17.78 4.24 -6.84
N ASP A 321 -17.47 3.51 -7.90
CA ASP A 321 -18.44 2.64 -8.59
C ASP A 321 -18.65 1.30 -7.87
N VAL A 322 -17.62 0.82 -7.17
CA VAL A 322 -17.66 -0.45 -6.44
C VAL A 322 -16.78 -0.39 -5.19
N SER A 323 -17.26 -0.98 -4.11
CA SER A 323 -16.47 -1.24 -2.90
C SER A 323 -16.14 -2.73 -2.81
N VAL A 324 -14.88 -3.02 -2.55
CA VAL A 324 -14.34 -4.36 -2.36
C VAL A 324 -14.15 -4.59 -0.87
N MET A 325 -14.63 -5.73 -0.41
CA MET A 325 -14.38 -6.21 0.94
C MET A 325 -13.21 -7.20 0.91
N LEU A 326 -12.16 -6.88 1.66
CA LEU A 326 -11.02 -7.76 1.88
C LEU A 326 -11.30 -8.71 3.05
N PRO A 327 -10.82 -9.96 3.03
CA PRO A 327 -11.00 -10.91 4.13
C PRO A 327 -10.21 -10.49 5.38
N LEU A 328 -10.50 -11.10 6.53
CA LEU A 328 -9.71 -10.87 7.75
C LEU A 328 -8.26 -11.32 7.56
N GLU A 329 -7.33 -10.50 8.04
CA GLU A 329 -5.89 -10.75 7.94
C GLU A 329 -5.39 -11.81 8.93
N VAL A 330 -5.94 -11.78 10.15
CA VAL A 330 -5.52 -12.62 11.28
C VAL A 330 -6.73 -13.33 11.89
N ASP A 331 -6.60 -14.64 12.11
CA ASP A 331 -7.52 -15.40 12.95
C ASP A 331 -7.22 -15.05 14.41
N ARG A 332 -7.97 -14.09 14.97
CA ARG A 332 -7.82 -13.61 16.36
C ARG A 332 -8.21 -14.64 17.45
N SER A 333 -8.29 -15.93 17.13
CA SER A 333 -8.51 -16.99 18.12
C SER A 333 -7.38 -17.13 19.17
N ALA A 334 -6.23 -16.49 18.96
CA ALA A 334 -5.18 -16.35 19.96
C ALA A 334 -5.58 -15.32 21.03
N ASN A 335 -6.23 -15.82 22.08
CA ASN A 335 -6.75 -15.04 23.19
C ASN A 335 -5.62 -14.53 24.12
N THR A 336 -5.15 -13.31 23.91
CA THR A 336 -4.40 -12.56 24.92
C THR A 336 -5.33 -11.53 25.57
N ASP A 337 -5.54 -11.64 26.88
CA ASP A 337 -6.36 -10.70 27.68
C ASP A 337 -5.64 -9.35 27.94
N THR A 338 -4.58 -9.05 27.19
CA THR A 338 -3.80 -7.82 27.35
C THR A 338 -4.18 -6.86 26.25
N TYR A 339 -4.62 -5.66 26.63
CA TYR A 339 -4.94 -4.59 25.71
C TYR A 339 -3.90 -3.47 25.89
N LYS A 340 -3.40 -2.91 24.79
CA LYS A 340 -2.74 -1.61 24.79
C LYS A 340 -3.68 -0.61 24.13
N ALA A 341 -3.64 0.65 24.56
CA ALA A 341 -4.18 1.69 23.71
C ALA A 341 -3.42 1.59 22.38
N ALA A 342 -4.14 1.52 21.25
CA ALA A 342 -3.49 1.64 19.94
C ALA A 342 -2.61 2.88 19.90
N TRP A 343 -2.92 3.93 20.68
CA TRP A 343 -2.02 5.07 20.89
C TRP A 343 -2.19 5.71 22.27
N ALA A 344 -1.11 5.75 23.05
CA ALA A 344 -0.94 6.73 24.12
C ALA A 344 -0.13 7.93 23.61
N THR A 345 -0.47 8.55 22.47
CA THR A 345 0.32 9.69 21.96
C THR A 345 -0.39 10.60 20.93
N PHE A 346 -1.63 11.04 21.16
CA PHE A 346 -2.25 12.07 20.27
C PHE A 346 -3.05 13.18 20.97
N GLY A 347 -3.09 13.26 22.30
CA GLY A 347 -4.07 14.18 22.93
C GLY A 347 -5.52 13.92 22.49
N MET A 348 -5.77 12.77 21.87
CA MET A 348 -7.06 12.19 21.52
C MET A 348 -7.16 10.85 22.24
N GLU A 349 -8.34 10.52 22.76
CA GLU A 349 -8.61 9.24 23.43
C GLU A 349 -8.61 8.11 22.40
N GLY A 350 -7.70 7.14 22.56
CA GLY A 350 -7.47 6.03 21.65
C GLY A 350 -8.39 4.82 21.90
N ILE A 351 -8.51 3.97 20.88
CA ILE A 351 -9.18 2.66 20.98
C ILE A 351 -8.20 1.67 21.64
N ALA A 352 -8.72 0.79 22.51
CA ALA A 352 -7.94 -0.30 23.08
C ALA A 352 -7.81 -1.45 22.08
N VAL A 353 -6.58 -1.82 21.73
CA VAL A 353 -6.28 -2.94 20.82
C VAL A 353 -5.61 -4.06 21.61
N LYS A 354 -5.98 -5.31 21.33
CA LYS A 354 -5.35 -6.48 21.98
C LYS A 354 -3.87 -6.54 21.61
N GLN A 355 -3.02 -6.79 22.60
CA GLN A 355 -1.61 -7.09 22.38
C GLN A 355 -1.50 -8.46 21.73
N VAL A 356 -0.99 -8.50 20.51
CA VAL A 356 -0.64 -9.75 19.85
C VAL A 356 0.90 -9.87 19.84
N PRO A 357 1.48 -11.06 20.08
CA PRO A 357 2.94 -11.22 20.18
C PRO A 357 3.69 -10.78 18.91
N HIS A 358 4.90 -10.25 19.06
CA HIS A 358 5.78 -9.83 17.94
C HIS A 358 6.18 -10.94 16.95
N ALA A 359 5.86 -12.20 17.25
CA ALA A 359 6.13 -13.35 16.39
C ALA A 359 4.82 -13.94 15.84
N GLU A 360 3.99 -13.10 15.23
CA GLU A 360 2.81 -13.57 14.53
C GLU A 360 3.16 -14.35 13.26
N PRO A 361 2.40 -15.42 12.95
CA PRO A 361 2.37 -15.95 11.61
C PRO A 361 1.97 -14.82 10.64
N ARG A 362 2.76 -14.63 9.57
CA ARG A 362 2.41 -13.65 8.53
C ARG A 362 1.02 -13.95 7.92
N PRO A 363 0.30 -12.91 7.43
CA PRO A 363 -1.06 -13.06 6.91
C PRO A 363 -1.25 -14.17 5.88
N LYS A 364 -2.40 -14.84 5.94
CA LYS A 364 -2.74 -15.92 5.00
C LYS A 364 -2.94 -15.41 3.56
N TRP A 365 -3.31 -14.14 3.38
CA TRP A 365 -3.52 -13.53 2.07
C TRP A 365 -2.24 -13.52 1.22
N LEU A 366 -1.05 -13.59 1.84
CA LEU A 366 0.24 -13.67 1.13
C LEU A 366 0.37 -14.90 0.24
N SER A 367 -0.39 -15.96 0.50
CA SER A 367 -0.45 -17.14 -0.37
C SER A 367 -1.08 -16.85 -1.74
N LEU A 368 -1.78 -15.72 -1.90
CA LEU A 368 -2.51 -15.35 -3.12
C LEU A 368 -3.37 -16.51 -3.63
N ASN A 369 -4.19 -17.07 -2.74
CA ASN A 369 -5.04 -18.23 -3.00
C ASN A 369 -4.24 -19.47 -3.46
N GLY A 370 -3.07 -19.67 -2.85
CA GLY A 370 -2.18 -20.81 -3.12
C GLY A 370 -1.29 -20.65 -4.35
N GLN A 371 -1.27 -19.48 -5.00
CA GLN A 371 -0.31 -19.20 -6.08
C GLN A 371 1.12 -19.01 -5.56
N ARG A 372 1.27 -18.51 -4.32
CA ARG A 372 2.54 -18.43 -3.60
C ARG A 372 2.60 -19.53 -2.54
N HIS A 373 3.70 -20.28 -2.54
CA HIS A 373 3.95 -21.38 -1.63
C HIS A 373 4.75 -20.90 -0.41
N PRO A 374 4.43 -21.40 0.79
CA PRO A 374 5.15 -21.07 2.01
C PRO A 374 6.54 -21.72 2.01
N LEU A 375 7.55 -20.92 2.31
CA LEU A 375 8.93 -21.30 2.53
C LEU A 375 9.33 -20.91 3.96
N PRO A 376 9.48 -21.88 4.87
CA PRO A 376 9.97 -21.61 6.22
C PRO A 376 11.38 -21.01 6.19
N ILE A 377 11.58 -19.94 6.96
CA ILE A 377 12.87 -19.28 7.18
C ILE A 377 13.09 -19.06 8.68
N ASP A 378 14.35 -19.00 9.08
CA ASP A 378 14.74 -18.73 10.46
C ASP A 378 15.95 -17.79 10.51
N THR A 379 16.32 -17.38 11.72
CA THR A 379 17.45 -16.48 11.97
C THR A 379 18.84 -17.09 11.68
N ALA A 380 18.95 -18.31 11.15
CA ALA A 380 20.25 -18.93 10.90
C ALA A 380 21.09 -18.17 9.86
N LEU A 381 20.46 -17.65 8.80
CA LEU A 381 21.16 -16.85 7.76
C LEU A 381 21.60 -15.48 8.28
N CYS A 382 21.03 -14.99 9.38
CA CYS A 382 21.38 -13.70 9.97
C CYS A 382 22.71 -13.71 10.74
N ALA A 383 23.36 -14.87 10.89
CA ALA A 383 24.68 -14.99 11.51
C ALA A 383 24.78 -14.31 12.89
N LYS A 384 23.71 -14.43 13.71
CA LYS A 384 23.56 -13.80 15.04
C LYS A 384 23.49 -12.26 15.05
N ASN A 385 23.29 -11.62 13.91
CA ASN A 385 23.03 -10.19 13.82
C ASN A 385 21.52 -9.98 13.78
N ILE A 386 21.02 -9.16 14.69
CA ILE A 386 19.61 -8.76 14.78
C ILE A 386 19.60 -7.24 15.08
N PRO A 387 18.72 -6.44 14.47
CA PRO A 387 17.75 -6.83 13.44
C PRO A 387 18.41 -7.23 12.12
N CYS A 388 17.74 -8.12 11.39
CA CYS A 388 18.20 -8.69 10.13
C CYS A 388 17.01 -8.92 9.19
N VAL A 389 17.16 -8.61 7.92
CA VAL A 389 16.15 -8.88 6.89
C VAL A 389 16.58 -10.11 6.10
N ILE A 390 15.68 -11.07 5.92
CA ILE A 390 15.83 -12.14 4.93
C ILE A 390 14.93 -11.81 3.75
N GLU A 391 15.53 -11.71 2.57
CA GLU A 391 14.84 -11.45 1.31
C GLU A 391 15.10 -12.57 0.30
N ALA A 392 14.11 -12.82 -0.55
CA ALA A 392 14.20 -13.72 -1.68
C ALA A 392 14.17 -12.93 -2.98
N HIS A 393 15.24 -13.01 -3.75
CA HIS A 393 15.30 -12.47 -5.11
C HIS A 393 15.16 -13.59 -6.13
N TYR A 394 14.48 -13.34 -7.25
CA TYR A 394 14.52 -14.27 -8.38
C TYR A 394 15.98 -14.49 -8.79
N ALA A 395 16.38 -15.73 -9.11
CA ALA A 395 17.79 -16.09 -9.30
C ALA A 395 18.52 -15.27 -10.39
N ALA A 396 17.78 -14.74 -11.37
CA ALA A 396 18.32 -13.91 -12.44
C ALA A 396 18.37 -12.41 -12.10
N GLU A 397 17.83 -11.99 -10.96
CA GLU A 397 17.74 -10.59 -10.55
C GLU A 397 18.83 -10.22 -9.52
N PRO A 398 19.40 -9.01 -9.61
CA PRO A 398 20.41 -8.52 -8.66
C PRO A 398 19.79 -8.14 -7.31
N ASP A 399 20.63 -7.94 -6.29
CA ASP A 399 20.22 -7.47 -4.95
C ASP A 399 19.49 -6.13 -4.94
N THR A 400 19.64 -5.34 -6.00
CA THR A 400 18.97 -4.04 -6.12
C THR A 400 17.54 -4.14 -6.62
N ALA A 401 17.11 -5.33 -7.10
CA ALA A 401 15.73 -5.56 -7.50
C ALA A 401 14.80 -5.56 -6.28
N THR A 402 13.53 -5.19 -6.46
CA THR A 402 12.54 -5.39 -5.40
C THR A 402 12.42 -6.89 -5.10
N ALA A 403 12.59 -7.32 -3.86
CA ALA A 403 12.52 -8.75 -3.54
C ALA A 403 11.14 -9.37 -3.91
N ALA A 404 11.13 -10.66 -4.25
CA ALA A 404 9.90 -11.42 -4.47
C ALA A 404 9.12 -11.67 -3.17
N ASP A 405 9.85 -11.75 -2.06
CA ASP A 405 9.32 -11.61 -0.70
C ASP A 405 10.47 -11.27 0.26
N ARG A 406 10.12 -10.75 1.43
CA ARG A 406 11.08 -10.46 2.51
C ARG A 406 10.41 -10.48 3.87
N TYR A 407 11.22 -10.63 4.91
CA TYR A 407 10.79 -10.54 6.30
C TYR A 407 11.94 -10.04 7.17
N MET A 408 11.62 -9.11 8.07
CA MET A 408 12.54 -8.60 9.09
C MET A 408 12.43 -9.39 10.39
N PHE A 409 13.55 -9.95 10.84
CA PHE A 409 13.68 -10.50 12.18
C PHE A 409 14.19 -9.43 13.16
N ILE A 410 13.45 -9.24 14.25
CA ILE A 410 13.81 -8.37 15.38
C ILE A 410 14.28 -9.13 16.62
N GLU A 411 14.10 -10.45 16.66
CA GLU A 411 14.50 -11.32 17.77
C GLU A 411 15.31 -12.51 17.26
N ALA A 412 16.32 -12.93 18.03
CA ALA A 412 17.12 -14.12 17.71
C ALA A 412 16.36 -15.42 18.01
N ASN A 413 16.72 -16.51 17.33
CA ASN A 413 16.11 -17.85 17.49
C ASN A 413 14.61 -17.91 17.18
N THR A 414 14.13 -17.01 16.32
CA THR A 414 12.77 -17.02 15.80
C THR A 414 12.74 -17.56 14.36
N ALA A 415 11.55 -17.94 13.92
CA ALA A 415 11.28 -18.43 12.57
C ALA A 415 10.01 -17.77 12.04
N ASN A 416 9.95 -17.60 10.72
CA ASN A 416 8.77 -17.13 10.01
C ASN A 416 8.72 -17.77 8.62
N THR A 417 7.90 -17.24 7.71
CA THR A 417 7.65 -17.81 6.39
C THR A 417 7.75 -16.75 5.32
N LEU A 418 8.46 -17.04 4.24
CA LEU A 418 8.32 -16.32 2.97
C LEU A 418 7.24 -17.01 2.13
N TYR A 419 6.53 -16.27 1.32
CA TYR A 419 5.59 -16.78 0.33
C TYR A 419 6.16 -16.48 -1.05
N LEU A 420 6.39 -17.49 -1.88
CA LEU A 420 7.04 -17.31 -3.19
C LEU A 420 6.27 -18.04 -4.27
N PHE A 421 6.24 -17.51 -5.49
CA PHE A 421 5.79 -18.30 -6.64
C PHE A 421 6.74 -19.48 -6.87
N PRO A 422 6.33 -20.53 -7.61
CA PRO A 422 7.25 -21.57 -8.05
C PRO A 422 8.41 -20.98 -8.87
N GLY A 423 9.64 -21.40 -8.58
CA GLY A 423 10.82 -20.88 -9.27
C GLY A 423 12.14 -21.00 -8.51
N HIS A 424 13.18 -20.41 -9.07
CA HIS A 424 14.52 -20.39 -8.49
C HIS A 424 14.82 -19.04 -7.86
N TYR A 425 15.33 -19.06 -6.62
CA TYR A 425 15.60 -17.86 -5.85
C TYR A 425 16.98 -17.87 -5.20
N ARG A 426 17.49 -16.67 -4.95
CA ARG A 426 18.59 -16.43 -4.01
C ARG A 426 18.02 -15.78 -2.77
N LEU A 427 18.10 -16.48 -1.65
CA LEU A 427 17.89 -15.91 -0.32
C LEU A 427 19.13 -15.15 0.09
N ARG A 428 18.93 -13.95 0.64
CA ARG A 428 19.96 -13.09 1.18
C ARG A 428 19.51 -12.56 2.54
N ALA A 429 20.37 -12.69 3.54
CA ALA A 429 20.21 -12.05 4.83
C ALA A 429 21.10 -10.80 4.89
N TRP A 430 20.58 -9.68 5.39
CA TRP A 430 21.33 -8.43 5.54
C TRP A 430 20.95 -7.66 6.81
N GLY A 431 21.88 -6.88 7.36
CA GLY A 431 21.69 -6.09 8.59
C GLY A 431 21.57 -4.59 8.34
N ALA A 432 21.43 -3.77 9.39
CA ALA A 432 21.13 -2.32 9.28
C ALA A 432 22.10 -1.50 8.40
N ASN A 433 23.33 -1.95 8.19
CA ASN A 433 24.29 -1.31 7.28
C ASN A 433 24.22 -1.80 5.82
N GLY A 434 23.21 -2.61 5.48
CA GLY A 434 23.02 -3.22 4.16
C GLY A 434 24.01 -4.36 3.83
N LYS A 435 24.88 -4.75 4.76
CA LYS A 435 25.88 -5.81 4.54
C LYS A 435 25.21 -7.18 4.52
N THR A 436 25.54 -7.97 3.50
CA THR A 436 25.18 -9.39 3.44
C THR A 436 25.77 -10.16 4.61
N LEU A 437 24.91 -10.86 5.35
CA LEU A 437 25.21 -11.70 6.51
C LEU A 437 25.29 -13.17 6.14
N GLY A 438 24.47 -13.60 5.17
CA GLY A 438 24.42 -14.97 4.66
C GLY A 438 23.57 -15.05 3.40
N GLU A 439 23.81 -16.08 2.59
CA GLU A 439 23.06 -16.31 1.35
C GLU A 439 22.83 -17.80 1.13
N LYS A 440 21.77 -18.13 0.37
CA LYS A 440 21.45 -19.50 -0.03
C LYS A 440 20.61 -19.49 -1.30
N SER A 441 20.94 -20.34 -2.27
CA SER A 441 20.06 -20.61 -3.41
C SER A 441 19.01 -21.67 -3.04
N ILE A 442 17.80 -21.48 -3.55
CA ILE A 442 16.67 -22.40 -3.36
C ILE A 442 15.89 -22.58 -4.66
N GLU A 443 15.11 -23.64 -4.70
CA GLU A 443 14.12 -23.94 -5.73
C GLU A 443 12.83 -24.31 -5.02
N LEU A 444 11.71 -23.77 -5.47
CA LEU A 444 10.38 -23.97 -4.90
C LEU A 444 9.40 -24.47 -5.95
#